data_AF-A0A2K0SZ11-F1
#
_entry.id   AF-A0A2K0SZ11-F1
#
_cell.length_a   1.000
_cell.length_b   1.000
_cell.length_c   1.000
_cell.angle_alpha   90.00
_cell.angle_beta   90.00
_cell.angle_gamma   90.00
#
_symmetry.space_group_name_H-M   'P 1'
#
loop_
_entity.id
_entity.type
_entity.pdbx_description
1 polymer ?
#
loop_
_entity_poly.entity_id
_entity_poly.type
_entity_poly.pdbx_seq_one_letter_code
_entity_poly.pdbx_strand_id
1 'polypeptide(L)'
;MVGRAGASHQEHASYVRKLISDLSSDSALFKKVYRYAFVAGREKDQKSLALENALIYWSMLFSAPGMAWKGKHDWLELWKTFLGEKWTRSVNRDMWNMILEFALKTIKDESLSFWNEDGAWPSVIDDFVDWCKQKGIGKSETMDVDDQ
;
A
#
# COMPACT_ATOMS: atom_id res chain seq x y z
N MET A 1 -43.87 21.83 -6.95
CA MET A 1 -42.90 21.19 -6.05
C MET A 1 -41.92 20.31 -6.83
N VAL A 2 -40.90 20.89 -7.46
CA VAL A 2 -39.79 20.15 -8.09
C VAL A 2 -38.53 20.95 -7.78
N GLY A 3 -37.65 20.43 -6.93
CA GLY A 3 -36.44 21.17 -6.52
C GLY A 3 -35.55 20.47 -5.49
N ARG A 4 -36.10 19.53 -4.71
CA ARG A 4 -35.35 18.89 -3.61
C ARG A 4 -34.39 17.78 -4.07
N ALA A 5 -34.72 17.04 -5.13
CA ALA A 5 -33.86 15.95 -5.63
C ALA A 5 -32.62 16.46 -6.39
N GLY A 6 -32.73 17.56 -7.14
CA GLY A 6 -31.60 18.13 -7.89
C GLY A 6 -30.51 18.74 -6.99
N ALA A 7 -30.91 19.39 -5.89
CA ALA A 7 -30.00 19.92 -4.90
C ALA A 7 -29.20 18.81 -4.19
N SER A 8 -29.88 17.73 -3.76
CA SER A 8 -29.23 16.57 -3.10
C SER A 8 -28.20 15.86 -3.99
N HIS A 9 -28.48 15.70 -5.29
CA HIS A 9 -27.50 15.12 -6.22
C HIS A 9 -26.25 15.99 -6.40
N GLN A 10 -26.41 17.32 -6.45
CA GLN A 10 -25.29 18.26 -6.53
C GLN A 10 -24.46 18.27 -5.24
N GLU A 11 -25.11 18.20 -4.08
CA GLU A 11 -24.46 18.10 -2.77
C GLU A 11 -23.62 16.82 -2.66
N HIS A 12 -24.21 15.66 -3.01
CA HIS A 12 -23.49 14.38 -3.02
C HIS A 12 -22.29 14.41 -3.98
N ALA A 13 -22.48 14.92 -5.20
CA ALA A 13 -21.40 15.03 -6.18
C ALA A 13 -20.26 15.93 -5.67
N SER A 14 -20.59 17.05 -5.04
CA SER A 14 -19.60 17.99 -4.51
C SER A 14 -18.83 17.38 -3.33
N TYR A 15 -19.53 16.66 -2.46
CA TYR A 15 -18.91 15.92 -1.35
C TYR A 15 -17.94 14.85 -1.86
N VAL A 16 -18.33 14.05 -2.86
CA VAL A 16 -17.45 13.03 -3.45
C VAL A 16 -16.22 13.67 -4.10
N ARG A 17 -16.37 14.78 -4.84
CA ARG A 17 -15.21 15.50 -5.40
C ARG A 17 -14.25 15.97 -4.32
N LYS A 18 -14.77 16.49 -3.20
CA LYS A 18 -13.96 16.87 -2.05
C LYS A 18 -13.18 15.67 -1.51
N LEU A 19 -13.85 14.54 -1.24
CA LEU A 19 -13.19 13.33 -0.77
C LEU A 19 -12.12 12.82 -1.75
N ILE A 20 -12.36 12.90 -3.05
CA ILE A 20 -11.37 12.52 -4.07
C ILE A 20 -10.15 13.46 -3.99
N SER A 21 -10.36 14.76 -3.84
CA SER A 21 -9.27 15.74 -3.70
C SER A 21 -8.47 15.54 -2.42
N ASP A 22 -9.13 15.16 -1.32
CA ASP A 22 -8.50 14.95 -0.02
C ASP A 22 -7.82 13.57 0.08
N LEU A 23 -8.05 12.65 -0.89
CA LEU A 23 -7.65 11.24 -0.77
C LEU A 23 -6.14 11.03 -0.60
N SER A 24 -5.30 11.87 -1.21
CA SER A 24 -3.84 11.76 -1.11
C SER A 24 -3.24 12.42 0.14
N SER A 25 -3.95 13.37 0.76
CA SER A 25 -3.46 14.19 1.87
C SER A 25 -4.09 13.83 3.22
N ASP A 26 -5.32 13.33 3.23
CA ASP A 26 -6.00 12.82 4.41
C ASP A 26 -5.68 11.33 4.61
N SER A 27 -4.71 11.06 5.50
CA SER A 27 -4.30 9.69 5.83
C SER A 27 -5.43 8.83 6.40
N ALA A 28 -6.36 9.42 7.16
CA ALA A 28 -7.49 8.68 7.73
C ALA A 28 -8.48 8.26 6.64
N LEU A 29 -8.77 9.17 5.71
CA LEU A 29 -9.58 8.87 4.53
C LEU A 29 -8.92 7.81 3.65
N PHE A 30 -7.63 7.95 3.34
CA PHE A 30 -6.89 6.97 2.54
C PHE A 30 -6.92 5.59 3.19
N LYS A 31 -6.61 5.49 4.49
CA LYS A 31 -6.68 4.22 5.26
C LYS A 31 -8.08 3.59 5.16
N LYS A 32 -9.14 4.39 5.25
CA LYS A 32 -10.52 3.90 5.15
C LYS A 32 -10.83 3.35 3.75
N VAL A 33 -10.49 4.09 2.70
CA VAL A 33 -10.68 3.67 1.31
C VAL A 33 -9.87 2.41 1.00
N TYR A 34 -8.59 2.40 1.36
CA TYR A 34 -7.69 1.27 1.16
C TYR A 34 -8.21 -0.02 1.82
N ARG A 35 -8.63 0.05 3.09
CA ARG A 35 -9.17 -1.12 3.82
C ARG A 35 -10.48 -1.62 3.21
N TYR A 36 -11.31 -0.70 2.71
CA TYR A 36 -12.57 -1.06 2.07
C TYR A 36 -12.37 -1.64 0.67
N ALA A 37 -11.33 -1.22 -0.07
CA ALA A 37 -11.00 -1.75 -1.39
C ALA A 37 -10.79 -3.28 -1.36
N PHE A 38 -10.18 -3.82 -0.30
CA PHE A 38 -10.10 -5.27 -0.09
C PHE A 38 -11.48 -5.94 -0.02
N VAL A 39 -12.45 -5.29 0.65
CA VAL A 39 -13.82 -5.81 0.77
C VAL A 39 -14.55 -5.73 -0.55
N ALA A 40 -14.33 -4.66 -1.32
CA ALA A 40 -14.94 -4.47 -2.63
C ALA A 40 -14.35 -5.39 -3.71
N GLY A 41 -13.06 -5.70 -3.62
CA GLY A 41 -12.34 -6.47 -4.65
C GLY A 41 -12.38 -7.97 -4.48
N ARG A 42 -12.68 -8.47 -3.27
CA ARG A 42 -12.82 -9.92 -3.03
C ARG A 42 -14.19 -10.39 -3.48
N GLU A 43 -14.24 -11.59 -4.02
CA GLU A 43 -15.50 -12.26 -4.35
C GLU A 43 -16.36 -12.49 -3.09
N LYS A 44 -17.67 -12.57 -3.30
CA LYS A 44 -18.61 -12.91 -2.23
C LYS A 44 -18.16 -14.24 -1.60
N ASP A 45 -18.16 -14.28 -0.27
CA ASP A 45 -17.75 -15.41 0.57
C ASP A 45 -16.24 -15.74 0.61
N GLN A 46 -15.39 -15.08 -0.19
CA GLN A 46 -13.94 -15.26 -0.12
C GLN A 46 -13.30 -14.44 1.00
N LYS A 47 -12.30 -15.03 1.67
CA LYS A 47 -11.52 -14.37 2.75
C LYS A 47 -10.21 -13.74 2.26
N SER A 48 -9.89 -13.92 0.98
CA SER A 48 -8.68 -13.43 0.32
C SER A 48 -8.99 -12.84 -1.05
N LEU A 49 -8.10 -11.98 -1.52
CA LEU A 49 -8.09 -11.40 -2.85
C LEU A 49 -7.14 -12.19 -3.76
N ALA A 50 -7.54 -12.44 -5.01
CA ALA A 50 -6.61 -12.99 -6.00
C ALA A 50 -5.44 -12.02 -6.20
N LEU A 51 -4.22 -12.54 -6.40
CA LEU A 51 -3.02 -11.72 -6.53
C LEU A 51 -3.15 -10.68 -7.64
N GLU A 52 -3.63 -11.10 -8.81
CA GLU A 52 -3.85 -10.23 -9.98
C GLU A 52 -4.75 -9.03 -9.63
N ASN A 53 -5.87 -9.29 -8.94
CA ASN A 53 -6.76 -8.23 -8.49
C ASN A 53 -6.07 -7.32 -7.47
N ALA A 54 -5.31 -7.89 -6.52
CA ALA A 54 -4.57 -7.10 -5.53
C ALA A 54 -3.58 -6.14 -6.19
N LEU A 55 -2.83 -6.60 -7.20
CA LEU A 55 -1.89 -5.77 -7.97
C LEU A 55 -2.61 -4.62 -8.69
N ILE A 56 -3.80 -4.88 -9.26
CA ILE A 56 -4.63 -3.86 -9.91
C ILE A 56 -5.10 -2.82 -8.87
N TYR A 57 -5.65 -3.26 -7.74
CA TYR A 57 -6.10 -2.36 -6.68
C TYR A 57 -4.96 -1.52 -6.08
N TRP A 58 -3.80 -2.12 -5.81
CA TRP A 58 -2.64 -1.34 -5.37
C TRP A 58 -2.19 -0.32 -6.41
N SER A 59 -2.18 -0.68 -7.71
CA SER A 59 -1.85 0.26 -8.78
C SER A 59 -2.79 1.46 -8.82
N MET A 60 -4.10 1.23 -8.62
CA MET A 60 -5.12 2.29 -8.58
C MET A 60 -5.02 3.15 -7.31
N LEU A 61 -4.86 2.52 -6.14
CA LEU A 61 -4.82 3.22 -4.85
C LEU A 61 -3.54 4.04 -4.68
N PHE A 62 -2.42 3.53 -5.18
CA PHE A 62 -1.12 4.20 -5.05
C PHE A 62 -0.75 5.12 -6.23
N SER A 63 -1.75 5.51 -7.02
CA SER A 63 -1.66 6.46 -8.13
C SER A 63 -2.67 7.59 -7.93
N ALA A 64 -2.48 8.74 -8.60
CA ALA A 64 -3.42 9.85 -8.49
C ALA A 64 -4.87 9.42 -8.81
N PRO A 65 -5.87 9.83 -8.02
CA PRO A 65 -5.83 10.83 -6.94
C PRO A 65 -5.42 10.29 -5.55
N GLY A 66 -5.07 9.00 -5.46
CA GLY A 66 -4.56 8.40 -4.23
C GLY A 66 -3.12 8.78 -3.89
N MET A 67 -2.55 8.09 -2.91
CA MET A 67 -1.23 8.38 -2.37
C MET A 67 -0.13 7.73 -3.20
N ALA A 68 0.89 8.45 -3.65
CA ALA A 68 2.04 7.80 -4.28
C ALA A 68 2.87 7.03 -3.24
N TRP A 69 3.05 5.72 -3.43
CA TRP A 69 4.01 4.94 -2.64
C TRP A 69 5.40 4.97 -3.31
N LYS A 70 6.02 6.14 -3.26
CA LYS A 70 7.30 6.44 -3.90
C LYS A 70 8.13 7.41 -3.06
N GLY A 71 9.44 7.37 -3.24
CA GLY A 71 10.41 8.30 -2.68
C GLY A 71 11.66 8.33 -3.57
N LYS A 72 12.84 8.05 -3.02
CA LYS A 72 14.05 7.69 -3.78
C LYS A 72 13.80 6.43 -4.62
N HIS A 73 13.01 5.49 -4.10
CA HIS A 73 12.61 4.27 -4.80
C HIS A 73 11.13 4.29 -5.20
N ASP A 74 10.81 3.61 -6.29
CA ASP A 74 9.43 3.29 -6.65
C ASP A 74 8.98 2.03 -5.90
N TRP A 75 8.57 2.21 -4.65
CA TRP A 75 8.25 1.11 -3.74
C TRP A 75 7.09 0.25 -4.23
N LEU A 76 6.10 0.85 -4.89
CA LEU A 76 5.01 0.10 -5.51
C LEU A 76 5.52 -0.85 -6.59
N GLU A 77 6.38 -0.37 -7.50
CA GLU A 77 6.92 -1.23 -8.54
C GLU A 77 7.84 -2.31 -7.96
N LEU A 78 8.68 -2.00 -6.97
CA LEU A 78 9.49 -3.01 -6.25
C LEU A 78 8.61 -4.11 -5.64
N TRP A 79 7.53 -3.72 -4.96
CA TRP A 79 6.58 -4.67 -4.36
C TRP A 79 5.92 -5.55 -5.41
N LYS A 80 5.46 -4.96 -6.53
CA LYS A 80 4.84 -5.70 -7.64
C LYS A 80 5.84 -6.67 -8.29
N THR A 81 7.08 -6.25 -8.51
CA THR A 81 8.14 -7.11 -9.06
C THR A 81 8.43 -8.28 -8.12
N PHE A 82 8.63 -8.01 -6.83
CA PHE A 82 8.85 -9.06 -5.83
C PHE A 82 7.72 -10.08 -5.83
N LEU A 83 6.46 -9.63 -5.81
CA LEU A 83 5.32 -10.55 -5.83
C LEU A 83 5.28 -11.37 -7.12
N GLY A 84 5.58 -10.78 -8.28
CA GLY A 84 5.65 -11.51 -9.55
C GLY A 84 6.76 -12.55 -9.61
N GLU A 85 7.88 -12.32 -8.92
CA GLU A 85 9.01 -13.25 -8.87
C GLU A 85 8.85 -14.35 -7.81
N LYS A 86 8.26 -14.02 -6.65
CA LYS A 86 8.37 -14.83 -5.43
C LYS A 86 7.03 -15.26 -4.83
N TRP A 87 5.91 -14.68 -5.25
CA TRP A 87 4.61 -14.90 -4.60
C TRP A 87 3.54 -15.45 -5.56
N THR A 88 3.01 -16.62 -5.24
CA THR A 88 1.99 -17.30 -6.04
C THR A 88 0.64 -17.46 -5.32
N ARG A 89 0.53 -16.92 -4.10
CA ARG A 89 -0.62 -17.11 -3.20
C ARG A 89 -1.61 -15.95 -3.29
N SER A 90 -2.82 -16.14 -2.78
CA SER A 90 -3.78 -15.05 -2.60
C SER A 90 -3.34 -14.08 -1.49
N VAL A 91 -3.88 -12.87 -1.52
CA VAL A 91 -3.63 -11.83 -0.53
C VAL A 91 -4.74 -11.87 0.51
N ASN A 92 -4.41 -12.19 1.76
CA ASN A 92 -5.38 -12.16 2.85
C ASN A 92 -5.53 -10.73 3.42
N ARG A 93 -6.51 -10.52 4.31
CA ARG A 93 -6.79 -9.21 4.91
C ARG A 93 -5.62 -8.65 5.72
N ASP A 94 -4.90 -9.53 6.41
CA ASP A 94 -3.80 -9.14 7.28
C ASP A 94 -2.63 -8.59 6.46
N MET A 95 -2.13 -9.37 5.48
CA MET A 95 -1.15 -8.93 4.49
C MET A 95 -1.55 -7.62 3.82
N TRP A 96 -2.80 -7.51 3.35
CA TRP A 96 -3.32 -6.28 2.75
C TRP A 96 -3.14 -5.08 3.69
N ASN A 97 -3.60 -5.19 4.94
CA ASN A 97 -3.51 -4.09 5.90
C ASN A 97 -2.06 -3.77 6.30
N MET A 98 -1.22 -4.78 6.48
CA MET A 98 0.17 -4.60 6.88
C MET A 98 1.02 -3.96 5.79
N ILE A 99 0.70 -4.21 4.50
CA ILE A 99 1.35 -3.52 3.39
C ILE A 99 1.07 -2.02 3.40
N LEU A 100 -0.13 -1.59 3.82
CA LEU A 100 -0.37 -0.16 4.01
C LEU A 100 0.50 0.45 5.11
N GLU A 101 0.61 -0.22 6.25
CA GLU A 101 1.44 0.29 7.35
C GLU A 101 2.94 0.30 6.96
N PHE A 102 3.39 -0.71 6.21
CA PHE A 102 4.74 -0.74 5.63
C PHE A 102 4.94 0.40 4.62
N ALA A 103 3.98 0.65 3.73
CA ALA A 103 4.04 1.74 2.78
C ALA A 103 4.15 3.12 3.46
N LEU A 104 3.35 3.35 4.51
CA LEU A 104 3.40 4.60 5.27
C LEU A 104 4.70 4.78 6.05
N LYS A 105 5.35 3.70 6.48
CA LYS A 105 6.65 3.75 7.16
C LYS A 105 7.79 3.98 6.17
N THR A 106 7.80 3.31 5.03
CA THR A 106 8.82 3.50 3.98
C THR A 106 8.82 4.90 3.38
N ILE A 107 7.66 5.53 3.20
CA ILE A 107 7.58 6.94 2.75
C ILE A 107 8.27 7.90 3.75
N LYS A 108 8.30 7.55 5.04
CA LYS A 108 8.94 8.36 6.09
C LYS A 108 10.42 8.02 6.27
N ASP A 109 10.77 6.77 6.08
CA ASP A 109 12.12 6.23 6.25
C ASP A 109 12.39 5.13 5.23
N GLU A 110 13.09 5.49 4.15
CA GLU A 110 13.47 4.57 3.09
C GLU A 110 14.66 3.66 3.43
N SER A 111 15.31 3.87 4.59
CA SER A 111 16.42 3.01 5.04
C SER A 111 15.94 1.66 5.58
N LEU A 112 14.62 1.50 5.78
CA LEU A 112 13.98 0.34 6.41
C LEU A 112 14.37 0.17 7.90
N SER A 113 14.84 1.22 8.58
CA SER A 113 15.28 1.11 9.98
C SER A 113 14.17 0.78 10.97
N PHE A 114 12.91 0.98 10.56
CA PHE A 114 11.72 0.62 11.34
C PHE A 114 11.38 -0.88 11.31
N TRP A 115 11.98 -1.65 10.40
CA TRP A 115 11.74 -3.08 10.26
C TRP A 115 12.80 -3.87 11.04
N ASN A 116 12.37 -4.98 11.63
CA ASN A 116 13.21 -6.02 12.21
C ASN A 116 12.54 -7.38 12.03
N GLU A 117 13.34 -8.44 11.94
CA GLU A 117 12.88 -9.81 11.68
C GLU A 117 12.05 -10.41 12.83
N ASP A 118 12.30 -9.99 14.06
CA ASP A 118 11.51 -10.37 15.24
C ASP A 118 10.19 -9.58 15.35
N GLY A 119 9.89 -8.74 14.37
CA GLY A 119 8.73 -7.88 14.35
C GLY A 119 7.44 -8.66 14.06
N ALA A 120 6.31 -8.05 14.38
CA ALA A 120 4.99 -8.62 14.07
C ALA A 120 4.58 -8.40 12.59
N TRP A 121 5.53 -8.46 11.66
CA TRP A 121 5.24 -8.34 10.23
C TRP A 121 4.80 -9.70 9.66
N PRO A 122 3.93 -9.74 8.64
CA PRO A 122 3.68 -10.96 7.91
C PRO A 122 4.95 -11.41 7.16
N SER A 123 5.22 -12.71 7.11
CA SER A 123 6.44 -13.26 6.50
C SER A 123 6.74 -12.76 5.08
N VAL A 124 5.70 -12.45 4.29
CA VAL A 124 5.86 -11.91 2.93
C VAL A 124 6.50 -10.52 2.90
N ILE A 125 6.36 -9.74 3.97
CA ILE A 125 7.05 -8.46 4.14
C ILE A 125 8.51 -8.69 4.52
N ASP A 126 8.80 -9.69 5.35
CA ASP A 126 10.17 -10.05 5.68
C ASP A 126 10.92 -10.54 4.42
N ASP A 127 10.31 -11.44 3.65
CA ASP A 127 10.80 -11.91 2.37
C ASP A 127 11.05 -10.75 1.38
N PHE A 128 10.17 -9.73 1.38
CA PHE A 128 10.31 -8.54 0.54
C PHE A 128 11.47 -7.66 0.98
N VAL A 129 11.65 -7.44 2.29
CA VAL A 129 12.77 -6.67 2.82
C VAL A 129 14.09 -7.36 2.47
N ASP A 130 14.18 -8.67 2.60
CA ASP A 130 15.39 -9.41 2.23
C ASP A 130 15.65 -9.37 0.72
N TRP A 131 14.60 -9.44 -0.10
CA TRP A 131 14.70 -9.24 -1.55
C TRP A 131 15.19 -7.81 -1.90
N CYS A 132 14.74 -6.79 -1.17
CA CYS A 132 15.24 -5.41 -1.32
C CYS A 132 16.72 -5.29 -0.96
N LYS A 133 17.15 -5.87 0.17
CA LYS A 133 18.56 -5.84 0.62
C LYS A 133 19.50 -6.50 -0.40
N GLN A 134 19.10 -7.63 -1.00
CA GLN A 134 19.87 -8.30 -2.06
C GLN A 134 20.08 -7.41 -3.31
N LYS A 135 19.26 -6.38 -3.49
CA LYS A 135 19.37 -5.38 -4.56
C LYS A 135 20.01 -4.06 -4.10
N GLY A 136 20.56 -4.01 -2.89
CA GLY A 136 21.18 -2.81 -2.32
C GLY A 136 20.17 -1.74 -1.89
N ILE A 137 18.92 -2.11 -1.61
CA ILE A 137 17.86 -1.21 -1.13
C ILE A 137 17.67 -1.42 0.38
N GLY A 138 17.62 -0.32 1.13
CA GLY A 138 17.63 -0.33 2.60
C GLY A 138 19.04 -0.04 3.15
N LYS A 139 19.27 -0.24 4.45
CA LYS A 139 20.57 0.05 5.08
C LYS A 139 21.74 -0.63 4.35
N SER A 140 22.64 0.22 3.85
CA SER A 140 24.05 -0.11 3.63
C SER A 140 24.72 -0.06 4.99
N GLU A 141 25.06 -1.20 5.58
CA GLU A 141 26.13 -1.20 6.57
C GLU A 141 27.43 -1.00 5.80
N THR A 142 28.02 0.18 5.94
CA THR A 142 29.45 0.34 5.77
C THR A 142 30.12 -0.74 6.62
N MET A 143 30.74 -1.73 5.96
CA MET A 143 31.78 -2.53 6.59
C MET A 143 32.90 -1.56 6.93
N ASP A 144 32.88 -0.98 8.13
CA ASP A 144 34.08 -0.41 8.73
C ASP A 144 34.99 -1.60 9.00
N VAL A 145 35.85 -1.89 8.02
CA VAL A 145 37.00 -2.78 8.18
C VAL A 145 38.03 -1.99 8.98
N ASP A 146 37.81 -1.87 10.29
CA ASP A 146 38.87 -1.52 11.24
C ASP A 146 39.66 -2.79 11.52
N ASP A 147 40.64 -3.09 10.66
CA ASP A 147 41.76 -3.96 11.01
C ASP A 147 42.95 -3.05 11.40
N GLN A 148 43.21 -2.98 12.70
CA GLN A 148 44.47 -2.52 13.31
C GLN A 148 45.55 -3.60 13.23
#